data_AF-A0A2R6H4C2-F1
#
_entry.id   AF-A0A2R6H4C2-F1
#
_cell.length_a   1.000
_cell.length_b   1.000
_cell.length_c   1.000
_cell.angle_alpha   90.00
_cell.angle_beta   90.00
_cell.angle_gamma   90.00
#
_symmetry.space_group_name_H-M   'P 1'
#
loop_
_entity.id
_entity.type
_entity.pdbx_description
1 polymer ?
#
loop_
_entity_poly.entity_id
_entity_poly.type
_entity_poly.pdbx_seq_one_letter_code
_entity_poly.pdbx_strand_id
1 'polypeptide(L)'
;PTPTPTPGSAVDLVIESEGFSAWVLAEDESGEVAPTDESNPTMTFGVGTRYAVENNGWDTHPFALRAADDSPLLSQSADGSYEDDDAVDWADDGGTFAFTMTDDLAADLNYYTCTVHSSMRGEAEAN
;
A
#
# COMPACT_ATOMS: atom_id res chain seq x y z
N PRO A 1 4.29 -33.48 -17.24
CA PRO A 1 4.37 -32.70 -15.98
C PRO A 1 3.31 -31.61 -16.05
N THR A 2 2.31 -31.67 -15.17
CA THR A 2 1.34 -30.58 -15.04
C THR A 2 2.07 -29.41 -14.38
N PRO A 3 2.03 -28.18 -14.93
CA PRO A 3 2.63 -27.04 -14.25
C PRO A 3 1.92 -26.84 -12.90
N THR A 4 2.70 -26.80 -11.83
CA THR A 4 2.29 -26.21 -10.55
C THR A 4 1.87 -24.77 -10.82
N PRO A 5 0.73 -24.27 -10.31
CA PRO A 5 0.43 -22.84 -10.39
C PRO A 5 1.56 -22.06 -9.71
N THR A 6 2.17 -21.12 -10.43
CA THR A 6 3.00 -20.08 -9.81
C THR A 6 2.13 -19.36 -8.78
N PRO A 7 2.56 -19.17 -7.52
CA PRO A 7 1.90 -18.21 -6.63
C PRO A 7 1.74 -16.90 -7.39
N GLY A 8 0.51 -16.34 -7.43
CA GLY A 8 0.16 -15.23 -8.31
C GLY A 8 1.18 -14.10 -8.21
N SER A 9 1.69 -13.64 -9.36
CA SER A 9 2.63 -12.52 -9.43
C SER A 9 2.03 -11.32 -8.69
N ALA A 10 2.82 -10.70 -7.82
CA ALA A 10 2.47 -9.40 -7.26
C ALA A 10 2.59 -8.32 -8.35
N VAL A 11 1.86 -7.22 -8.19
CA VAL A 11 2.05 -5.97 -8.92
C VAL A 11 3.11 -5.16 -8.18
N ASP A 12 4.21 -4.86 -8.86
CA ASP A 12 5.29 -4.07 -8.30
C ASP A 12 4.98 -2.56 -8.37
N LEU A 13 5.11 -1.87 -7.23
CA LEU A 13 4.96 -0.43 -7.09
C LEU A 13 6.20 0.18 -6.44
N VAL A 14 6.53 1.42 -6.78
CA VAL A 14 7.57 2.21 -6.09
C VAL A 14 6.96 3.52 -5.64
N ILE A 15 7.05 3.82 -4.35
CA ILE A 15 6.63 5.11 -3.78
C ILE A 15 7.83 5.91 -3.30
N GLU A 16 7.74 7.23 -3.46
CA GLU A 16 8.76 8.19 -3.03
C GLU A 16 8.14 9.28 -2.16
N SER A 17 8.95 9.85 -1.27
CA SER A 17 8.57 11.01 -0.47
C SER A 17 9.02 12.31 -1.15
N GLU A 18 8.11 13.25 -1.37
CA GLU A 18 8.46 14.64 -1.69
C GLU A 18 8.80 15.39 -0.41
N GLY A 19 10.01 15.16 0.10
CA GLY A 19 10.39 15.63 1.43
C GLY A 19 9.36 15.18 2.47
N PHE A 20 8.73 16.13 3.17
CA PHE A 20 7.68 15.85 4.15
C PHE A 20 6.26 16.24 3.67
N SER A 21 6.11 16.67 2.41
CA SER A 21 4.85 17.25 1.93
C SER A 21 3.90 16.25 1.31
N ALA A 22 4.39 15.26 0.56
CA ALA A 22 3.53 14.31 -0.15
C ALA A 22 4.19 12.95 -0.36
N TRP A 23 3.34 11.95 -0.57
CA TRP A 23 3.71 10.70 -1.24
C TRP A 23 3.55 10.83 -2.75
N VAL A 24 4.44 10.19 -3.51
CA VAL A 24 4.37 10.09 -4.97
C VAL A 24 4.47 8.63 -5.35
N LEU A 25 3.64 8.19 -6.31
CA LEU A 25 3.83 6.92 -6.98
C LEU A 25 4.86 7.15 -8.10
N ALA A 26 6.06 6.60 -7.96
CA ALA A 26 7.14 6.76 -8.93
C ALA A 26 7.04 5.70 -10.04
N GLU A 27 6.71 4.47 -9.67
CA GLU A 27 6.51 3.36 -10.61
C GLU A 27 5.25 2.58 -10.25
N ASP A 28 4.53 2.16 -11.29
CA ASP A 28 3.37 1.27 -11.21
C ASP A 28 3.44 0.27 -12.37
N GLU A 29 3.74 -0.98 -12.07
CA GLU A 29 3.87 -2.04 -13.09
C GLU A 29 2.54 -2.29 -13.82
N SER A 30 1.41 -2.13 -13.13
CA SER A 30 0.08 -2.29 -13.72
C SER A 30 -0.31 -1.09 -14.59
N GLY A 31 0.12 0.10 -14.20
CA GLY A 31 -0.30 1.37 -14.78
C GLY A 31 -1.76 1.73 -14.47
N GLU A 32 -2.36 1.09 -13.47
CA GLU A 32 -3.78 1.22 -13.11
C GLU A 32 -4.00 1.72 -11.68
N VAL A 33 -2.99 1.73 -10.81
CA VAL A 33 -3.13 2.09 -9.39
C VAL A 33 -3.29 3.60 -9.21
N ALA A 34 -2.41 4.41 -9.79
CA ALA A 34 -2.51 5.86 -9.76
C ALA A 34 -1.65 6.52 -10.85
N PRO A 35 -1.87 7.80 -11.18
CA PRO A 35 -0.93 8.58 -11.97
C PRO A 35 0.44 8.64 -11.30
N THR A 36 1.51 8.43 -12.08
CA THR A 36 2.88 8.59 -11.59
C THR A 36 3.27 10.07 -11.51
N ASP A 37 4.24 10.39 -10.65
CA ASP A 37 4.81 11.75 -10.49
C ASP A 37 3.81 12.83 -10.02
N GLU A 38 2.65 12.43 -9.49
CA GLU A 38 1.68 13.34 -8.86
C GLU A 38 1.81 13.30 -7.32
N SER A 39 1.60 14.45 -6.67
CA SER A 39 1.63 14.56 -5.21
C SER A 39 0.32 14.06 -4.60
N ASN A 40 0.42 13.10 -3.68
CA ASN A 40 -0.70 12.47 -2.96
C ASN A 40 -1.84 12.00 -3.90
N PRO A 41 -1.56 11.23 -4.97
CA PRO A 41 -2.59 10.82 -5.91
C PRO A 41 -3.56 9.86 -5.22
N THR A 42 -4.82 9.82 -5.68
CA THR A 42 -5.73 8.74 -5.26
C THR A 42 -5.18 7.41 -5.77
N MET A 43 -5.00 6.44 -4.87
CA MET A 43 -4.55 5.08 -5.22
C MET A 43 -5.75 4.13 -5.25
N THR A 44 -5.92 3.39 -6.34
CA THR A 44 -6.99 2.40 -6.50
C THR A 44 -6.38 0.99 -6.58
N PHE A 45 -6.74 0.11 -5.65
CA PHE A 45 -6.21 -1.25 -5.58
C PHE A 45 -7.25 -2.28 -6.03
N GLY A 46 -6.88 -3.20 -6.91
CA GLY A 46 -7.75 -4.28 -7.36
C GLY A 46 -7.94 -5.35 -6.28
N VAL A 47 -9.18 -5.68 -5.94
CA VAL A 47 -9.49 -6.73 -4.97
C VAL A 47 -8.96 -8.09 -5.46
N GLY A 48 -8.36 -8.85 -4.55
CA GLY A 48 -7.68 -10.12 -4.81
C GLY A 48 -6.27 -9.97 -5.40
N THR A 49 -5.80 -8.74 -5.64
CA THR A 49 -4.46 -8.48 -6.18
C THR A 49 -3.45 -8.39 -5.05
N ARG A 50 -2.28 -9.00 -5.26
CA ARG A 50 -1.12 -8.83 -4.37
C ARG A 50 -0.27 -7.68 -4.89
N TYR A 51 0.12 -6.79 -4.00
CA TYR A 51 1.02 -5.66 -4.27
C TYR A 51 2.33 -5.87 -3.53
N ALA A 52 3.44 -5.55 -4.18
CA ALA A 52 4.75 -5.41 -3.55
C ALA A 52 5.21 -3.96 -3.77
N VAL A 53 5.46 -3.25 -2.68
CA VAL A 53 5.69 -1.81 -2.68
C VAL A 53 7.08 -1.51 -2.11
N GLU A 54 7.96 -0.95 -2.93
CA GLU A 54 9.22 -0.36 -2.47
C GLU A 54 8.97 1.07 -1.96
N ASN A 55 9.29 1.31 -0.69
CA ASN A 55 9.16 2.63 -0.06
C ASN A 55 10.53 3.32 0.03
N ASN A 56 10.84 4.15 -0.97
CA ASN A 56 12.09 4.93 -1.00
C ASN A 56 12.13 6.07 0.02
N GLY A 57 11.04 6.32 0.76
CA GLY A 57 10.98 7.25 1.89
C GLY A 57 11.27 6.61 3.26
N TRP A 58 11.43 5.28 3.33
CA TRP A 58 11.74 4.57 4.56
C TRP A 58 13.15 4.95 5.10
N ASP A 59 13.40 5.07 6.41
CA ASP A 59 12.55 4.85 7.59
C ASP A 59 11.92 6.14 8.15
N THR A 60 12.20 7.29 7.53
CA THR A 60 11.72 8.59 7.99
C THR A 60 10.25 8.82 7.63
N HIS A 61 9.75 8.11 6.61
CA HIS A 61 8.37 8.19 6.15
C HIS A 61 7.72 6.80 6.12
N PRO A 62 7.31 6.23 7.26
CA PRO A 62 6.55 4.98 7.27
C PRO A 62 5.20 5.14 6.58
N PHE A 63 4.85 4.22 5.67
CA PHE A 63 3.56 4.20 4.99
C PHE A 63 2.51 3.44 5.82
N ALA A 64 1.24 3.83 5.68
CA ALA A 64 0.12 3.11 6.26
C ALA A 64 -1.17 3.27 5.44
N LEU A 65 -1.95 2.20 5.33
CA LEU A 65 -3.35 2.21 4.93
C LEU A 65 -4.25 2.35 6.16
N ARG A 66 -5.33 3.13 6.02
CA ARG A 66 -6.16 3.55 7.15
C ARG A 66 -7.63 3.47 6.83
N ALA A 67 -8.41 3.19 7.88
CA ALA A 67 -9.86 3.26 7.85
C ALA A 67 -10.34 4.71 7.99
N ALA A 68 -11.64 4.94 7.75
CA ALA A 68 -12.26 6.27 7.84
C ALA A 68 -12.20 6.90 9.24
N ASP A 69 -11.99 6.11 10.29
CA ASP A 69 -11.84 6.57 11.67
C ASP A 69 -10.36 6.73 12.12
N ASP A 70 -9.44 6.78 11.16
CA ASP A 70 -7.97 6.81 11.31
C ASP A 70 -7.34 5.52 11.90
N SER A 71 -8.11 4.44 12.10
CA SER A 71 -7.55 3.15 12.55
C SER A 71 -6.55 2.58 11.53
N PRO A 72 -5.38 2.04 11.96
CA PRO A 72 -4.42 1.40 11.07
C PRO A 72 -4.99 0.08 10.54
N LEU A 73 -5.00 -0.06 9.22
CA LEU A 73 -5.35 -1.32 8.55
C LEU A 73 -4.08 -2.14 8.31
N LEU A 74 -3.10 -1.52 7.66
CA LEU A 74 -1.74 -1.99 7.43
C LEU A 74 -0.78 -0.82 7.64
N SER A 75 0.38 -1.02 8.27
CA SER A 75 1.23 0.09 8.69
C SER A 75 2.66 -0.34 8.99
N GLN A 76 3.63 0.34 8.38
CA GLN A 76 5.05 0.04 8.59
C GLN A 76 5.62 0.53 9.94
N SER A 77 4.81 1.12 10.83
CA SER A 77 5.33 1.69 12.10
C SER A 77 4.43 1.51 13.31
N ALA A 78 3.33 0.78 13.15
CA ALA A 78 2.35 0.48 14.18
C ALA A 78 1.49 -0.69 13.69
N ASP A 79 1.00 -1.51 14.62
CA ASP A 79 0.21 -2.69 14.27
C ASP A 79 -1.11 -2.30 13.59
N GLY A 80 -1.37 -2.89 12.43
CA GLY A 80 -2.59 -2.79 11.66
C GLY A 80 -3.58 -3.92 11.95
N SER A 81 -4.88 -3.67 11.81
CA SER A 81 -5.92 -4.66 12.12
C SER A 81 -5.93 -5.88 11.18
N TYR A 82 -5.30 -5.78 10.01
CA TYR A 82 -5.28 -6.81 8.96
C TYR A 82 -3.93 -7.50 8.81
N GLU A 83 -2.91 -7.13 9.60
CA GLU A 83 -1.55 -7.65 9.43
C GLU A 83 -1.39 -9.11 9.87
N ASP A 84 -2.26 -9.59 10.77
CA ASP A 84 -2.32 -10.99 11.19
C ASP A 84 -3.28 -11.85 10.33
N ASP A 85 -3.90 -11.28 9.29
CA ASP A 85 -4.79 -12.02 8.39
C ASP A 85 -3.99 -12.78 7.32
N ASP A 86 -4.04 -14.12 7.39
CA ASP A 86 -3.38 -15.03 6.44
C ASP A 86 -3.77 -14.75 4.96
N ALA A 87 -4.97 -14.22 4.69
CA ALA A 87 -5.42 -13.90 3.34
C ALA A 87 -4.83 -12.58 2.82
N VAL A 88 -4.55 -11.64 3.71
CA VAL A 88 -3.86 -10.38 3.38
C VAL A 88 -2.37 -10.66 3.15
N ASP A 89 -1.80 -11.65 3.85
CA ASP A 89 -0.39 -12.07 3.68
C ASP A 89 0.54 -10.84 3.75
N TRP A 90 0.36 -10.04 4.81
CA TRP A 90 1.16 -8.86 5.10
C TRP A 90 2.61 -9.27 5.36
N ALA A 91 3.54 -8.62 4.66
CA ALA A 91 4.97 -8.75 4.89
C ALA A 91 5.60 -7.37 4.82
N ASP A 92 6.45 -7.03 5.78
CA ASP A 92 7.16 -5.75 5.83
C ASP A 92 8.59 -6.00 6.33
N ASP A 93 9.58 -5.54 5.56
CA ASP A 93 10.99 -5.52 5.94
C ASP A 93 11.53 -4.10 6.16
N GLY A 94 10.63 -3.11 6.09
CA GLY A 94 10.90 -1.68 6.18
C GLY A 94 11.07 -1.03 4.81
N GLY A 95 12.04 -1.49 4.01
CA GLY A 95 12.29 -0.93 2.68
C GLY A 95 11.21 -1.35 1.67
N THR A 96 10.67 -2.54 1.85
CA THR A 96 9.60 -3.10 1.04
C THR A 96 8.52 -3.67 1.93
N PHE A 97 7.27 -3.48 1.52
CA PHE A 97 6.13 -4.18 2.10
C PHE A 97 5.26 -4.81 1.01
N ALA A 98 4.51 -5.84 1.36
CA ALA A 98 3.63 -6.55 0.46
C ALA A 98 2.34 -6.93 1.15
N PHE A 99 1.23 -6.89 0.40
CA PHE A 99 -0.09 -7.25 0.89
C PHE A 99 -1.01 -7.65 -0.25
N THR A 100 -2.01 -8.45 0.06
CA THR A 100 -3.12 -8.78 -0.82
C THR A 100 -4.33 -7.94 -0.46
N MET A 101 -4.90 -7.22 -1.43
CA MET A 101 -6.11 -6.43 -1.22
C MET A 101 -7.33 -7.36 -1.12
N THR A 102 -7.64 -7.87 0.07
CA THR A 102 -8.82 -8.72 0.29
C THR A 102 -10.13 -7.91 0.27
N ASP A 103 -11.27 -8.56 0.08
CA ASP A 103 -12.59 -7.91 0.14
C ASP A 103 -12.84 -7.16 1.47
N ASP A 104 -12.45 -7.75 2.61
CA ASP A 104 -12.65 -7.13 3.93
C ASP A 104 -11.75 -5.91 4.13
N LEU A 105 -10.46 -6.02 3.78
CA LEU A 105 -9.53 -4.88 3.77
C LEU A 105 -10.03 -3.76 2.85
N ALA A 106 -10.51 -4.10 1.65
CA ALA A 106 -11.06 -3.15 0.69
C ALA A 106 -12.30 -2.43 1.21
N ALA A 107 -13.16 -3.13 1.95
CA ALA A 107 -14.37 -2.54 2.53
C ALA A 107 -14.08 -1.50 3.62
N ASP A 108 -12.97 -1.68 4.36
CA ASP A 108 -12.56 -0.77 5.42
C ASP A 108 -11.60 0.34 4.95
N LEU A 109 -10.98 0.18 3.78
CA LEU A 109 -10.01 1.12 3.22
C LEU A 109 -10.61 2.51 2.97
N ASN A 110 -9.85 3.55 3.34
CA ASN A 110 -10.27 4.93 3.08
C ASN A 110 -9.15 5.84 2.56
N TYR A 111 -7.96 5.76 3.15
CA TYR A 111 -6.86 6.63 2.77
C TYR A 111 -5.52 5.99 3.11
N TYR A 112 -4.45 6.51 2.52
CA TYR A 112 -3.08 6.17 2.90
C TYR A 112 -2.37 7.39 3.48
N THR A 113 -1.34 7.16 4.31
CA THR A 113 -0.61 8.27 4.93
C THR A 113 0.82 7.91 5.32
N CYS A 114 1.66 8.93 5.49
CA CYS A 114 2.86 8.82 6.33
C CYS A 114 2.44 8.88 7.81
N THR A 115 2.90 7.94 8.63
CA THR A 115 2.52 7.94 10.07
C THR A 115 3.16 9.07 10.88
N VAL A 116 4.15 9.77 10.31
CA VAL A 116 4.87 10.88 10.95
C VAL A 116 4.39 12.25 10.44
N HIS A 117 4.08 12.37 9.15
CA HIS A 117 3.79 13.64 8.49
C HIS A 117 2.37 13.67 7.92
N SER A 118 1.44 14.34 8.60
CA SER A 118 0.02 14.34 8.24
C SER A 118 -0.31 14.95 6.87
N SER A 119 0.60 15.74 6.29
CA SER A 119 0.46 16.29 4.93
C SER A 119 0.66 15.24 3.83
N MET A 120 1.41 14.17 4.12
CA MET A 120 1.62 13.05 3.22
C MET A 120 0.42 12.10 3.37
N ARG A 121 -0.70 12.48 2.77
CA ARG A 121 -1.96 11.73 2.81
C ARG A 121 -2.65 11.88 1.47
N GLY A 122 -3.05 10.75 0.89
CA GLY A 122 -3.94 10.69 -0.27
C GLY A 122 -5.06 9.70 -0.05
N GLU A 123 -6.07 9.76 -0.91
CA GLU A 123 -7.21 8.84 -0.87
C GLU A 123 -6.78 7.45 -1.34
N ALA A 124 -7.43 6.41 -0.79
CA ALA A 124 -7.19 5.03 -1.15
C ALA A 124 -8.54 4.32 -1.33
N GLU A 125 -8.71 3.67 -2.47
CA GLU A 125 -9.93 2.97 -2.84
C GLU A 125 -9.60 1.57 -3.38
N ALA A 126 -10.61 0.73 -3.54
CA ALA A 126 -10.46 -0.60 -4.12
C ALA A 126 -11.58 -0.93 -5.12
N ASN A 127 -11.26 -1.72 -6.15
CA ASN A 127 -12.16 -2.06 -7.27
C ASN A 127 -12.19 -3.54 -7.67
#